data_AF-A0A838YM62-F1
#
_entry.id   AF-A0A838YM62-F1
#
_cell.length_a   1.000
_cell.length_b   1.000
_cell.length_c   1.000
_cell.angle_alpha   90.00
_cell.angle_beta   90.00
_cell.angle_gamma   90.00
#
_symmetry.space_group_name_H-M   'P 1'
#
loop_
_entity.id
_entity.type
_entity.pdbx_description
1 polymer ?
#
loop_
_entity_poly.entity_id
_entity_poly.type
_entity_poly.pdbx_seq_one_letter_code
_entity_poly.pdbx_strand_id
1 'polypeptide(L)'
;MFISSWATPQEEAYANEIWECNDPAERAYFYKLDWEFTDNFFTISQYVATSTSTVNLNETTVSLSGLTVGSTSITGVKGINGLAMSPDGKMYVTITSSANGTDLFQINNNGSLTHKKNMGSYGTIGQLDFYQLPGGGGHYGFSAGEYVSKDGIDRIYFSQGAFDTDSDGNGSDIARPNSNMIYNVSNGTTTTFPDPGFVSPINAADYAYVGDWDGFELVTYDAINNKIHRFDIDNPSNSSSIDPQTSSFSGASTILSTFSYKTPQGEIRFIADDTNGMRFEIVRNGTNNYSVTQKGSSFLTNNSDGASCGPNAFDPFSPTFKATLTACSNGFATPQLKITNNKTSTQYFDVDVSVDGGSFTNLVDGQSVTPGNDITLSANQEYDGRTIQFRMRYNSSNPNSGTYYNVGQQLTVSGCGNYTLATGSVATANGTCLGDGTSKPTITLTATGNATVFFDVEYKVGNSAWQALKDGEQVAVGSPETYEITSAVAHSSVVTFRYIVEASNPSGTNWTESSSVTVNCPVYSMTASLNSPSCTTNQPYKTYTMTVQNTGNQTHYVHIKGNINSGGQSGTVSFIEYGRNISGNSSYTFTFNMWHGVTPEIKWIHSTNYSSYSLFDNGVNGS
;
A
#
# COMPACT_ATOMS: atom_id res chain seq x y z
N MET A 1 18.40 -25.04 36.22
CA MET A 1 19.20 -24.98 34.98
C MET A 1 18.70 -26.11 34.09
N PHE A 2 17.66 -25.83 33.28
CA PHE A 2 17.12 -26.77 32.31
C PHE A 2 17.51 -26.22 30.93
N ILE A 3 18.39 -26.93 30.24
CA ILE A 3 18.76 -26.61 28.86
C ILE A 3 17.80 -27.40 27.98
N SER A 4 16.81 -26.72 27.40
CA SER A 4 16.06 -27.27 26.27
C SER A 4 16.80 -26.91 24.99
N SER A 5 17.40 -27.91 24.34
CA SER A 5 17.87 -27.79 22.97
C SER A 5 16.65 -27.75 22.07
N TRP A 6 16.34 -26.58 21.53
CA TRP A 6 15.46 -26.46 20.38
C TRP A 6 16.23 -27.00 19.19
N ALA A 7 15.86 -28.20 18.72
CA ALA A 7 16.18 -28.59 17.37
C ALA A 7 15.48 -27.58 16.45
N THR A 8 16.25 -26.79 15.72
CA THR A 8 15.74 -26.12 14.53
C THR A 8 15.07 -27.18 13.66
N PRO A 9 13.86 -26.97 13.13
CA PRO A 9 13.37 -27.80 12.06
C PRO A 9 14.46 -27.76 10.98
N GLN A 10 15.09 -28.90 10.72
CA GLN A 10 15.83 -29.08 9.49
C GLN A 10 14.76 -28.97 8.41
N GLU A 11 14.69 -27.80 7.79
CA GLU A 11 13.91 -27.57 6.59
C GLU A 11 14.26 -28.73 5.66
N GLU A 12 13.29 -29.60 5.37
CA GLU A 12 13.48 -30.57 4.31
C GLU A 12 13.86 -29.76 3.08
N ALA A 13 15.08 -29.95 2.58
CA ALA A 13 15.52 -29.35 1.35
C ALA A 13 14.60 -29.89 0.26
N TYR A 14 13.50 -29.19 -0.02
CA TYR A 14 12.75 -29.36 -1.24
C TYR A 14 13.79 -29.18 -2.35
N ALA A 15 14.12 -30.27 -3.04
CA ALA A 15 14.93 -30.19 -4.24
C ALA A 15 14.22 -29.18 -5.14
N ASN A 16 14.82 -28.00 -5.30
CA ASN A 16 14.16 -26.90 -5.98
C ASN A 16 13.96 -27.32 -7.45
N GLU A 17 12.74 -27.68 -7.85
CA GLU A 17 12.45 -28.13 -9.22
C GLU A 17 12.27 -26.97 -10.20
N ILE A 18 12.25 -25.72 -9.70
CA ILE A 18 11.95 -24.53 -10.48
C ILE A 18 13.19 -23.68 -10.74
N TRP A 19 13.13 -22.95 -11.84
CA TRP A 19 14.13 -22.01 -12.30
C TRP A 19 13.66 -20.59 -11.99
N GLU A 20 14.57 -19.74 -11.54
CA GLU A 20 14.24 -18.36 -11.14
C GLU A 20 13.80 -17.51 -12.34
N CYS A 21 12.74 -16.73 -12.19
CA CYS A 21 12.28 -15.86 -13.28
C CYS A 21 13.03 -14.53 -13.37
N ASN A 22 13.59 -14.06 -12.25
CA ASN A 22 14.23 -12.75 -12.17
C ASN A 22 15.48 -12.79 -11.29
N ASP A 23 16.44 -11.94 -11.60
CA ASP A 23 17.65 -11.74 -10.81
C ASP A 23 17.40 -10.89 -9.54
N PRO A 24 18.38 -10.69 -8.65
CA PRO A 24 18.21 -9.86 -7.44
C PRO A 24 17.93 -8.37 -7.73
N ALA A 25 18.20 -7.91 -8.96
CA ALA A 25 17.85 -6.60 -9.47
C ALA A 25 16.43 -6.57 -10.08
N GLU A 26 15.71 -7.69 -10.05
CA GLU A 26 14.36 -7.89 -10.59
C GLU A 26 14.31 -7.77 -12.12
N ARG A 27 15.39 -8.15 -12.82
CA ARG A 27 15.45 -8.26 -14.29
C ARG A 27 15.16 -9.70 -14.70
N ALA A 28 14.50 -9.90 -15.83
CA ALA A 28 14.25 -11.23 -16.38
C ALA A 28 15.53 -12.05 -16.53
N TYR A 29 15.47 -13.29 -16.05
CA TYR A 29 16.32 -14.34 -16.56
C TYR A 29 15.76 -14.87 -17.88
N PHE A 30 16.66 -15.07 -18.84
CA PHE A 30 16.39 -15.76 -20.08
C PHE A 30 17.21 -17.05 -20.12
N TYR A 31 16.59 -18.09 -20.66
CA TYR A 31 17.16 -19.42 -20.70
C TYR A 31 17.29 -19.89 -22.13
N LYS A 32 18.52 -20.18 -22.54
CA LYS A 32 18.82 -20.66 -23.88
C LYS A 32 19.32 -22.09 -23.79
N LEU A 33 18.72 -22.97 -24.59
CA LEU A 33 19.19 -24.33 -24.77
C LEU A 33 20.30 -24.35 -25.81
N ASP A 34 21.37 -25.09 -25.55
CA ASP A 34 22.42 -25.36 -26.50
C ASP A 34 22.72 -26.87 -26.54
N TRP A 35 22.65 -27.46 -27.74
CA TRP A 35 22.92 -28.88 -27.96
C TRP A 35 23.61 -29.12 -29.30
N GLU A 36 24.64 -29.97 -29.29
CA GLU A 36 25.31 -30.46 -30.49
C GLU A 36 24.97 -31.92 -30.75
N PHE A 37 24.83 -32.29 -32.03
CA PHE A 37 24.35 -33.62 -32.43
C PHE A 37 25.21 -34.79 -31.90
N THR A 38 26.49 -34.54 -31.65
CA THR A 38 27.44 -35.53 -31.12
C THR A 38 27.36 -35.71 -29.61
N ASP A 39 26.69 -34.81 -28.91
CA ASP A 39 26.77 -34.70 -27.46
C ASP A 39 25.70 -35.56 -26.78
N ASN A 40 26.10 -36.20 -25.67
CA ASN A 40 25.24 -36.98 -24.79
C ASN A 40 24.69 -36.16 -23.61
N PHE A 41 24.73 -34.84 -23.73
CA PHE A 41 24.21 -33.85 -22.80
C PHE A 41 23.79 -32.61 -23.60
N PHE A 42 22.99 -31.74 -22.99
CA PHE A 42 22.77 -30.38 -23.48
C PHE A 42 22.95 -29.39 -22.33
N THR A 43 23.09 -28.11 -22.64
CA THR A 43 23.25 -27.04 -21.64
C THR A 43 22.06 -26.10 -21.67
N ILE A 44 21.67 -25.64 -20.48
CA ILE A 44 20.76 -24.52 -20.31
C ILE A 44 21.57 -23.35 -19.79
N SER A 45 21.73 -22.34 -20.64
CA SER A 45 22.43 -21.09 -20.36
C SER A 45 21.46 -20.07 -19.77
N GLN A 46 21.69 -19.65 -18.53
CA GLN A 46 20.94 -18.60 -17.84
C GLN A 46 21.65 -17.26 -17.98
N TYR A 47 20.96 -16.24 -18.50
CA TYR A 47 21.54 -14.93 -18.69
C TYR A 47 20.53 -13.79 -18.49
N VAL A 48 21.05 -12.58 -18.38
CA VAL A 48 20.26 -11.33 -18.36
C VAL A 48 20.63 -10.49 -19.57
N ALA A 49 19.62 -10.02 -20.29
CA ALA A 49 19.80 -9.04 -21.36
C ALA A 49 20.01 -7.64 -20.80
N THR A 50 20.76 -6.80 -21.50
CA THR A 50 20.79 -5.35 -21.26
C THR A 50 20.66 -4.62 -22.59
N SER A 51 20.49 -3.30 -22.54
CA SER A 51 20.40 -2.49 -23.76
C SER A 51 21.64 -2.56 -24.65
N THR A 52 22.80 -2.94 -24.10
CA THR A 52 24.11 -2.91 -24.80
C THR A 52 24.80 -4.27 -24.90
N SER A 53 24.50 -5.22 -24.01
CA SER A 53 25.19 -6.51 -23.94
C SER A 53 24.35 -7.58 -23.26
N THR A 54 24.83 -8.82 -23.27
CA THR A 54 24.31 -9.93 -22.46
C THR A 54 25.27 -10.26 -21.33
N VAL A 55 24.74 -10.56 -20.14
CA VAL A 55 25.50 -11.02 -18.99
C VAL A 55 25.17 -12.49 -18.75
N ASN A 56 26.11 -13.40 -19.03
CA ASN A 56 25.99 -14.82 -18.66
C ASN A 56 26.14 -14.95 -17.14
N LEU A 57 25.29 -15.76 -16.50
CA LEU A 57 25.25 -15.88 -15.04
C LEU A 57 25.47 -17.32 -14.58
N ASN A 58 24.84 -18.30 -15.24
CA ASN A 58 24.99 -19.70 -14.87
C ASN A 58 24.71 -20.65 -16.04
N GLU A 59 25.29 -21.84 -16.00
CA GLU A 59 25.04 -22.91 -16.97
C GLU A 59 24.70 -24.20 -16.22
N THR A 60 23.61 -24.84 -16.62
CA THR A 60 23.20 -26.14 -16.08
C THR A 60 23.36 -27.19 -17.18
N THR A 61 24.21 -28.19 -16.94
CA THR A 61 24.35 -29.34 -17.83
C THR A 61 23.30 -30.40 -17.54
N VAL A 62 22.57 -30.82 -18.57
CA VAL A 62 21.56 -31.87 -18.51
C VAL A 62 22.10 -33.13 -19.19
N SER A 63 22.39 -34.17 -18.40
CA SER A 63 22.93 -35.42 -18.94
C SER A 63 21.82 -36.30 -19.51
N LEU A 64 22.05 -36.84 -20.71
CA LEU A 64 21.19 -37.86 -21.34
C LEU A 64 21.68 -39.28 -21.02
N SER A 65 22.82 -39.40 -20.34
CA SER A 65 23.46 -40.69 -20.09
C SER A 65 22.60 -41.56 -19.17
N GLY A 66 22.17 -42.71 -19.69
CA GLY A 66 21.31 -43.65 -18.95
C GLY A 66 19.85 -43.20 -18.83
N LEU A 67 19.43 -42.16 -19.56
CA LEU A 67 18.04 -41.72 -19.58
C LEU A 67 17.13 -42.83 -20.15
N THR A 68 16.09 -43.19 -19.40
CA THR A 68 15.09 -44.18 -19.81
C THR A 68 13.68 -43.60 -19.72
N VAL A 69 12.82 -44.02 -20.64
CA VAL A 69 11.36 -43.81 -20.56
C VAL A 69 10.73 -45.18 -20.39
N GLY A 70 10.12 -45.41 -19.22
CA GLY A 70 9.73 -46.76 -18.82
C GLY A 70 10.96 -47.69 -18.77
N SER A 71 10.95 -48.75 -19.58
CA SER A 71 12.07 -49.70 -19.72
C SER A 71 12.95 -49.46 -20.94
N THR A 72 12.69 -48.42 -21.73
CA THR A 72 13.40 -48.18 -22.99
C THR A 72 14.44 -47.06 -22.81
N SER A 73 15.70 -47.34 -23.12
CA SER A 73 16.75 -46.32 -23.13
C SER A 73 16.55 -45.35 -24.29
N ILE A 74 16.68 -44.04 -24.01
CA ILE A 74 16.73 -43.02 -25.04
C ILE A 74 18.10 -43.08 -25.72
N THR A 75 18.12 -43.54 -26.97
CA THR A 75 19.34 -43.67 -27.78
C THR A 75 19.09 -43.17 -29.20
N GLY A 76 20.16 -42.76 -29.89
CA GLY A 76 20.04 -42.16 -31.21
C GLY A 76 19.20 -40.88 -31.20
N VAL A 77 19.52 -39.97 -30.28
CA VAL A 77 18.93 -38.63 -30.19
C VAL A 77 19.16 -37.91 -31.52
N LYS A 78 18.12 -37.23 -32.00
CA LYS A 78 18.10 -36.51 -33.27
C LYS A 78 17.83 -35.03 -33.09
N GLY A 79 17.12 -34.63 -32.04
CA GLY A 79 16.87 -33.23 -31.75
C GLY A 79 16.49 -33.02 -30.28
N ILE A 80 16.89 -31.88 -29.74
CA ILE A 80 16.52 -31.39 -28.41
C ILE A 80 16.15 -29.92 -28.60
N ASN A 81 14.86 -29.60 -28.48
CA ASN A 81 14.26 -28.29 -28.78
C ASN A 81 12.87 -28.22 -28.14
N GLY A 82 12.09 -27.17 -28.42
CA GLY A 82 10.79 -26.94 -27.81
C GLY A 82 10.94 -26.59 -26.34
N LEU A 83 11.89 -25.71 -26.02
CA LEU A 83 12.13 -25.23 -24.68
C LEU A 83 10.99 -24.29 -24.29
N ALA A 84 10.18 -24.68 -23.31
CA ALA A 84 9.07 -23.86 -22.83
C ALA A 84 9.18 -23.67 -21.32
N MET A 85 8.71 -22.53 -20.81
CA MET A 85 8.83 -22.20 -19.39
C MET A 85 7.56 -21.57 -18.85
N SER A 86 7.05 -22.13 -17.76
CA SER A 86 5.87 -21.59 -17.10
C SER A 86 6.17 -20.29 -16.33
N PRO A 87 5.14 -19.49 -16.00
CA PRO A 87 5.31 -18.30 -15.17
C PRO A 87 5.89 -18.57 -13.77
N ASP A 88 5.74 -19.79 -13.24
CA ASP A 88 6.30 -20.21 -11.94
C ASP A 88 7.68 -20.89 -12.07
N GLY A 89 8.27 -20.89 -13.26
CA GLY A 89 9.65 -21.34 -13.47
C GLY A 89 9.82 -22.85 -13.71
N LYS A 90 8.76 -23.58 -14.04
CA LYS A 90 8.87 -24.97 -14.51
C LYS A 90 9.26 -24.98 -15.98
N MET A 91 10.37 -25.64 -16.28
CA MET A 91 10.94 -25.70 -17.62
C MET A 91 10.64 -27.06 -18.26
N TYR A 92 10.33 -27.04 -19.56
CA TYR A 92 10.00 -28.21 -20.35
C TYR A 92 10.83 -28.24 -21.63
N VAL A 93 11.10 -29.44 -22.13
CA VAL A 93 11.84 -29.65 -23.38
C VAL A 93 11.37 -30.91 -24.07
N THR A 94 11.48 -30.95 -25.38
CA THR A 94 11.26 -32.16 -26.16
C THR A 94 12.58 -32.79 -26.59
N ILE A 95 12.67 -34.11 -26.43
CA ILE A 95 13.80 -34.91 -26.88
C ILE A 95 13.30 -35.88 -27.93
N THR A 96 13.79 -35.74 -29.15
CA THR A 96 13.47 -36.60 -30.28
C THR A 96 14.56 -37.64 -30.46
N SER A 97 14.18 -38.91 -30.49
CA SER A 97 15.10 -40.04 -30.65
C SER A 97 14.54 -41.10 -31.59
N SER A 98 15.43 -41.82 -32.26
CA SER A 98 15.04 -42.95 -33.11
C SER A 98 14.38 -44.10 -32.32
N ALA A 99 14.73 -44.24 -31.04
CA ALA A 99 14.27 -45.34 -30.20
C ALA A 99 12.87 -45.13 -29.59
N ASN A 100 12.51 -43.89 -29.23
CA ASN A 100 11.26 -43.59 -28.52
C ASN A 100 10.35 -42.59 -29.24
N GLY A 101 10.80 -41.99 -30.35
CA GLY A 101 10.11 -40.85 -30.95
C GLY A 101 10.40 -39.56 -30.19
N THR A 102 9.41 -38.68 -30.10
CA THR A 102 9.52 -37.38 -29.43
C THR A 102 8.87 -37.47 -28.06
N ASP A 103 9.67 -37.25 -27.02
CA ASP A 103 9.23 -37.28 -25.62
C ASP A 103 9.36 -35.89 -24.98
N LEU A 104 8.35 -35.49 -24.22
CA LEU A 104 8.33 -34.28 -23.42
C LEU A 104 8.86 -34.57 -22.01
N PHE A 105 9.81 -33.75 -21.57
CA PHE A 105 10.38 -33.78 -20.22
C PHE A 105 10.18 -32.44 -19.53
N GLN A 106 10.09 -32.47 -18.20
CA GLN A 106 10.38 -31.31 -17.36
C GLN A 106 11.86 -31.35 -16.96
N ILE A 107 12.54 -30.21 -17.04
CA ILE A 107 13.92 -30.03 -16.61
C ILE A 107 13.91 -29.37 -15.23
N ASN A 108 14.51 -30.02 -14.24
CA ASN A 108 14.74 -29.43 -12.93
C ASN A 108 16.02 -28.58 -12.95
N ASN A 109 16.13 -27.56 -12.09
CA ASN A 109 17.27 -26.65 -12.08
C ASN A 109 18.63 -27.32 -11.78
N ASN A 110 18.62 -28.54 -11.25
CA ASN A 110 19.80 -29.37 -11.00
C ASN A 110 20.23 -30.20 -12.24
N GLY A 111 19.55 -30.03 -13.37
CA GLY A 111 19.83 -30.73 -14.62
C GLY A 111 19.25 -32.14 -14.72
N SER A 112 18.35 -32.53 -13.80
CA SER A 112 17.62 -33.80 -13.91
C SER A 112 16.37 -33.69 -14.78
N LEU A 113 16.01 -34.77 -15.46
CA LEU A 113 14.85 -34.85 -16.36
C LEU A 113 13.74 -35.71 -15.76
N THR A 114 12.51 -35.21 -15.84
CA THR A 114 11.30 -35.95 -15.48
C THR A 114 10.43 -36.14 -16.72
N HIS A 115 10.23 -37.38 -17.16
CA HIS A 115 9.35 -37.68 -18.29
C HIS A 115 7.91 -37.27 -18.00
N LYS A 116 7.26 -36.62 -18.97
CA LYS A 116 5.85 -36.21 -18.89
C LYS A 116 4.99 -36.96 -19.88
N LYS A 117 5.42 -37.04 -21.14
CA LYS A 117 4.57 -37.57 -22.21
C LYS A 117 5.39 -38.01 -23.41
N ASN A 118 5.00 -39.13 -24.04
CA ASN A 118 5.40 -39.41 -25.41
C ASN A 118 4.46 -38.64 -26.35
N MET A 119 5.02 -37.69 -27.10
CA MET A 119 4.30 -36.79 -27.99
C MET A 119 3.96 -37.43 -29.33
N GLY A 120 4.77 -38.39 -29.78
CA GLY A 120 4.52 -39.17 -30.98
C GLY A 120 5.75 -39.92 -31.47
N SER A 121 5.54 -40.79 -32.46
CA SER A 121 6.61 -41.59 -33.06
C SER A 121 7.57 -40.74 -33.91
N TYR A 122 8.83 -41.18 -34.01
CA TYR A 122 9.86 -40.54 -34.82
C TYR A 122 9.42 -40.32 -36.28
N GLY A 123 8.73 -41.28 -36.89
CA GLY A 123 8.25 -41.16 -38.28
C GLY A 123 7.14 -40.12 -38.51
N THR A 124 6.55 -39.56 -37.45
CA THR A 124 5.46 -38.57 -37.55
C THR A 124 5.94 -37.18 -37.16
N ILE A 125 6.73 -37.05 -36.09
CA ILE A 125 7.21 -35.77 -35.57
C ILE A 125 8.72 -35.56 -35.83
N GLY A 126 9.52 -36.62 -35.88
CA GLY A 126 10.99 -36.53 -35.87
C GLY A 126 11.69 -36.75 -37.21
N GLN A 127 11.00 -37.14 -38.28
CA GLN A 127 11.61 -37.54 -39.55
C GLN A 127 11.80 -36.37 -40.55
N LEU A 128 11.24 -35.19 -40.26
CA LEU A 128 11.17 -34.09 -41.23
C LEU A 128 12.21 -33.02 -40.90
N ASP A 129 13.03 -32.68 -41.89
CA ASP A 129 14.06 -31.65 -41.80
C ASP A 129 13.38 -30.28 -41.70
N PHE A 130 13.52 -29.56 -40.57
CA PHE A 130 13.08 -28.16 -40.47
C PHE A 130 14.00 -27.20 -41.25
N TYR A 131 15.29 -27.53 -41.35
CA TYR A 131 16.29 -26.77 -42.11
C TYR A 131 17.55 -27.63 -42.28
N GLN A 132 18.01 -27.89 -43.51
CA GLN A 132 19.36 -28.45 -43.70
C GLN A 132 20.39 -27.32 -43.62
N LEU A 133 21.17 -27.27 -42.54
CA LEU A 133 22.35 -26.40 -42.51
C LEU A 133 23.28 -26.72 -43.70
N PRO A 134 23.99 -25.74 -44.28
CA PRO A 134 25.07 -25.98 -45.23
C PRO A 134 26.19 -26.77 -44.53
N GLY A 135 26.08 -28.09 -44.49
CA GLY A 135 26.91 -28.97 -43.64
C GLY A 135 26.22 -30.23 -43.10
N GLY A 136 24.89 -30.35 -43.24
CA GLY A 136 24.16 -31.62 -42.99
C GLY A 136 23.60 -31.83 -41.58
N GLY A 137 23.50 -30.79 -40.74
CA GLY A 137 22.73 -30.82 -39.50
C GLY A 137 21.30 -30.35 -39.76
N GLY A 138 20.33 -31.26 -39.70
CA GLY A 138 18.90 -30.93 -39.69
C GLY A 138 18.38 -30.81 -38.26
N HIS A 139 17.42 -29.91 -38.00
CA HIS A 139 16.68 -29.94 -36.74
C HIS A 139 15.54 -30.97 -36.87
N TYR A 140 15.54 -31.99 -35.99
CA TYR A 140 14.60 -33.11 -36.03
C TYR A 140 13.63 -33.05 -34.84
N GLY A 141 12.33 -32.89 -35.10
CA GLY A 141 11.29 -32.76 -34.07
C GLY A 141 10.61 -31.39 -34.09
N PHE A 142 10.11 -30.93 -32.93
CA PHE A 142 9.68 -29.55 -32.76
C PHE A 142 10.89 -28.61 -32.72
N SER A 143 10.75 -27.41 -33.28
CA SER A 143 11.77 -26.36 -33.19
C SER A 143 11.38 -25.24 -32.21
N ALA A 144 10.08 -25.12 -31.92
CA ALA A 144 9.51 -24.09 -31.06
C ALA A 144 8.71 -24.73 -29.93
N GLY A 145 8.73 -24.09 -28.76
CA GLY A 145 7.92 -24.46 -27.62
C GLY A 145 7.59 -23.23 -26.76
N GLU A 146 6.32 -22.97 -26.49
CA GLU A 146 5.96 -21.84 -25.63
C GLU A 146 4.84 -22.18 -24.66
N TYR A 147 4.98 -21.70 -23.42
CA TYR A 147 3.99 -21.91 -22.37
C TYR A 147 2.94 -20.81 -22.40
N VAL A 148 1.68 -21.21 -22.50
CA VAL A 148 0.54 -20.30 -22.56
C VAL A 148 -0.39 -20.62 -21.41
N SER A 149 -0.55 -19.65 -20.50
CA SER A 149 -1.60 -19.64 -19.49
C SER A 149 -2.69 -18.66 -19.91
N LYS A 150 -3.80 -19.19 -20.42
CA LYS A 150 -4.96 -18.41 -20.88
C LYS A 150 -6.24 -19.05 -20.35
N ASP A 151 -7.14 -18.21 -19.81
CA ASP A 151 -8.41 -18.62 -19.19
C ASP A 151 -8.26 -19.65 -18.04
N GLY A 152 -7.15 -19.57 -17.30
CA GLY A 152 -6.84 -20.50 -16.22
C GLY A 152 -6.47 -21.90 -16.68
N ILE A 153 -6.19 -22.09 -17.98
CA ILE A 153 -5.75 -23.36 -18.55
C ILE A 153 -4.32 -23.22 -19.04
N ASP A 154 -3.46 -24.04 -18.47
CA ASP A 154 -2.04 -24.11 -18.79
C ASP A 154 -1.77 -25.10 -19.93
N ARG A 155 -1.14 -24.60 -20.98
CA ARG A 155 -0.82 -25.34 -22.20
C ARG A 155 0.60 -25.05 -22.64
N ILE A 156 1.21 -26.00 -23.33
CA ILE A 156 2.45 -25.78 -24.07
C ILE A 156 2.15 -26.01 -25.55
N TYR A 157 2.43 -25.00 -26.36
CA TYR A 157 2.30 -25.06 -27.80
C TYR A 157 3.66 -25.46 -28.38
N PHE A 158 3.64 -26.44 -29.27
CA PHE A 158 4.82 -26.96 -29.96
C PHE A 158 4.57 -26.91 -31.46
N SER A 159 5.60 -26.56 -32.22
CA SER A 159 5.54 -26.47 -33.68
C SER A 159 6.86 -26.87 -34.34
N GLN A 160 6.77 -27.43 -35.54
CA GLN A 160 7.90 -27.73 -36.42
C GLN A 160 8.19 -26.48 -37.27
N GLY A 161 8.85 -25.49 -36.69
CA GLY A 161 8.94 -24.12 -37.20
C GLY A 161 8.09 -23.17 -36.39
N ALA A 162 8.29 -21.86 -36.52
CA ALA A 162 7.50 -20.94 -35.70
C ALA A 162 5.99 -21.12 -35.97
N PHE A 163 5.55 -21.28 -37.22
CA PHE A 163 4.14 -21.55 -37.54
C PHE A 163 3.90 -22.30 -38.87
N ASP A 164 4.94 -22.72 -39.59
CA ASP A 164 4.85 -23.23 -40.96
C ASP A 164 5.24 -24.72 -41.04
N THR A 165 4.58 -25.47 -41.93
CA THR A 165 4.84 -26.89 -42.22
C THR A 165 5.65 -27.12 -43.51
N ASP A 166 5.92 -26.07 -44.31
CA ASP A 166 6.73 -26.09 -45.53
C ASP A 166 8.23 -25.88 -45.24
N SER A 167 8.85 -26.91 -44.67
CA SER A 167 10.28 -26.88 -44.33
C SER A 167 11.22 -27.38 -45.44
N ASP A 168 10.70 -27.85 -46.58
CA ASP A 168 11.53 -28.38 -47.68
C ASP A 168 11.64 -27.43 -48.89
N GLY A 169 10.93 -26.29 -48.87
CA GLY A 169 11.04 -25.22 -49.85
C GLY A 169 10.67 -25.62 -51.26
N ASN A 170 9.95 -26.74 -51.42
CA ASN A 170 9.57 -27.27 -52.74
C ASN A 170 8.18 -26.81 -53.20
N GLY A 171 7.44 -26.07 -52.37
CA GLY A 171 6.16 -25.45 -52.72
C GLY A 171 5.04 -26.46 -53.02
N SER A 172 5.14 -27.69 -52.52
CA SER A 172 4.09 -28.72 -52.66
C SER A 172 3.52 -29.13 -51.30
N ASP A 173 2.72 -28.24 -50.72
CA ASP A 173 2.08 -28.47 -49.42
C ASP A 173 0.92 -29.46 -49.50
N ILE A 174 1.05 -30.55 -48.74
CA ILE A 174 -0.10 -31.26 -48.19
C ILE A 174 -0.09 -30.95 -46.71
N ALA A 175 -1.15 -30.31 -46.19
CA ALA A 175 -1.34 -30.06 -44.77
C ALA A 175 -0.98 -31.31 -43.94
N ARG A 176 0.11 -31.26 -43.17
CA ARG A 176 0.65 -32.44 -42.51
C ARG A 176 -0.02 -32.64 -41.15
N PRO A 177 -0.64 -33.80 -40.87
CA PRO A 177 -1.19 -34.06 -39.55
C PRO A 177 -0.05 -34.16 -38.51
N ASN A 178 -0.15 -33.37 -37.42
CA ASN A 178 0.71 -33.39 -36.23
C ASN A 178 2.05 -32.62 -36.26
N SER A 179 2.22 -31.63 -37.14
CA SER A 179 3.34 -30.66 -37.06
C SER A 179 3.20 -29.67 -35.91
N ASN A 180 1.95 -29.42 -35.50
CA ASN A 180 1.52 -28.44 -34.51
C ASN A 180 0.78 -29.16 -33.38
N MET A 181 1.31 -29.10 -32.16
CA MET A 181 0.77 -29.83 -31.01
C MET A 181 0.58 -28.95 -29.79
N ILE A 182 -0.45 -29.26 -29.00
CA ILE A 182 -0.75 -28.62 -27.72
C ILE A 182 -0.67 -29.70 -26.65
N TYR A 183 0.16 -29.49 -25.64
CA TYR A 183 0.17 -30.29 -24.42
C TYR A 183 -0.58 -29.56 -23.31
N ASN A 184 -1.62 -30.19 -22.74
CA ASN A 184 -2.35 -29.64 -21.60
C ASN A 184 -1.64 -30.06 -20.31
N VAL A 185 -1.11 -29.09 -19.56
CA VAL A 185 -0.25 -29.33 -18.41
C VAL A 185 -1.02 -29.96 -17.25
N SER A 186 -2.29 -29.59 -17.08
CA SER A 186 -3.11 -30.03 -15.96
C SER A 186 -3.51 -31.51 -16.02
N ASN A 187 -3.72 -32.05 -17.23
CA ASN A 187 -4.26 -33.40 -17.42
C ASN A 187 -3.39 -34.32 -18.30
N GLY A 188 -2.28 -33.81 -18.85
CA GLY A 188 -1.33 -34.57 -19.66
C GLY A 188 -1.86 -35.01 -21.03
N THR A 189 -2.96 -34.43 -21.50
CA THR A 189 -3.54 -34.70 -22.83
C THR A 189 -2.85 -33.89 -23.91
N THR A 190 -2.88 -34.42 -25.14
CA THR A 190 -2.34 -33.74 -26.32
C THR A 190 -3.41 -33.56 -27.38
N THR A 191 -3.38 -32.41 -28.05
CA THR A 191 -4.23 -32.08 -29.21
C THR A 191 -3.39 -31.43 -30.30
N THR A 192 -3.95 -31.20 -31.47
CA THR A 192 -3.28 -30.47 -32.57
C THR A 192 -3.99 -29.14 -32.82
N PHE A 193 -3.29 -28.18 -33.41
CA PHE A 193 -3.89 -26.97 -33.97
C PHE A 193 -3.68 -26.90 -35.49
N PRO A 194 -4.60 -26.27 -36.24
CA PRO A 194 -4.49 -26.14 -37.69
C PRO A 194 -3.23 -25.37 -38.11
N ASP A 195 -2.75 -25.66 -39.31
CA ASP A 195 -1.76 -24.81 -39.98
C ASP A 195 -2.38 -23.40 -40.21
N PRO A 196 -1.74 -22.32 -39.74
CA PRO A 196 -2.20 -20.96 -39.96
C PRO A 196 -2.12 -20.47 -41.41
N GLY A 197 -1.56 -21.26 -42.34
CA GLY A 197 -1.62 -21.01 -43.78
C GLY A 197 -0.65 -19.93 -44.26
N PHE A 198 0.51 -19.80 -43.62
CA PHE A 198 1.56 -18.90 -44.09
C PHE A 198 2.17 -19.46 -45.39
N VAL A 199 2.15 -18.67 -46.47
CA VAL A 199 2.48 -19.11 -47.83
C VAL A 199 3.98 -18.99 -48.18
N SER A 200 4.85 -18.80 -47.19
CA SER A 200 6.29 -18.63 -47.38
C SER A 200 7.03 -19.10 -46.13
N PRO A 201 8.18 -19.80 -46.29
CA PRO A 201 8.98 -20.27 -45.17
C PRO A 201 9.29 -19.13 -44.21
N ILE A 202 8.81 -19.27 -42.98
CA ILE A 202 9.11 -18.33 -41.90
C ILE A 202 10.55 -18.57 -41.48
N ASN A 203 11.44 -17.59 -41.67
CA ASN A 203 12.85 -17.70 -41.24
C ASN A 203 13.00 -17.43 -39.73
N ALA A 204 12.15 -18.09 -38.94
CA ALA A 204 12.16 -18.10 -37.49
C ALA A 204 11.81 -19.50 -36.99
N ALA A 205 12.65 -20.03 -36.11
CA ALA A 205 12.49 -21.35 -35.52
C ALA A 205 11.55 -21.37 -34.31
N ASP A 206 11.29 -20.22 -33.69
CA ASP A 206 10.66 -20.09 -32.38
C ASP A 206 9.65 -18.92 -32.28
N TYR A 207 8.76 -18.92 -31.29
CA TYR A 207 7.75 -17.88 -31.03
C TYR A 207 7.53 -17.63 -29.54
N ALA A 208 7.09 -16.42 -29.23
CA ALA A 208 6.86 -15.99 -27.86
C ALA A 208 5.38 -15.75 -27.54
N TYR A 209 4.98 -16.03 -26.30
CA TYR A 209 3.67 -15.65 -25.77
C TYR A 209 3.63 -14.16 -25.45
N VAL A 210 2.65 -13.45 -25.99
CA VAL A 210 2.51 -12.00 -25.82
C VAL A 210 1.25 -11.59 -25.06
N GLY A 211 0.58 -12.54 -24.42
CA GLY A 211 -0.72 -12.30 -23.79
C GLY A 211 -1.80 -12.22 -24.86
N ASP A 212 -2.09 -11.01 -25.31
CA ASP A 212 -3.03 -10.73 -26.39
C ASP A 212 -2.63 -9.41 -27.07
N TRP A 213 -1.94 -9.55 -28.20
CA TRP A 213 -1.53 -8.44 -29.05
C TRP A 213 -2.44 -8.33 -30.26
N ASP A 214 -3.47 -7.49 -30.17
CA ASP A 214 -4.43 -7.25 -31.26
C ASP A 214 -5.27 -8.49 -31.65
N GLY A 215 -5.57 -9.37 -30.68
CA GLY A 215 -6.25 -10.64 -30.90
C GLY A 215 -5.32 -11.79 -31.24
N PHE A 216 -4.02 -11.66 -30.94
CA PHE A 216 -3.01 -12.67 -31.24
C PHE A 216 -2.16 -12.97 -30.00
N GLU A 217 -2.02 -14.25 -29.65
CA GLU A 217 -1.36 -14.69 -28.42
C GLU A 217 0.11 -15.09 -28.63
N LEU A 218 0.45 -15.61 -29.81
CA LEU A 218 1.81 -16.08 -30.13
C LEU A 218 2.36 -15.27 -31.29
N VAL A 219 3.60 -14.81 -31.16
CA VAL A 219 4.25 -13.95 -32.15
C VAL A 219 5.69 -14.37 -32.38
N THR A 220 6.14 -14.30 -33.64
CA THR A 220 7.53 -14.45 -34.02
C THR A 220 7.96 -13.33 -34.96
N TYR A 221 9.27 -13.23 -35.20
CA TYR A 221 9.88 -12.26 -36.08
C TYR A 221 10.79 -12.96 -37.10
N ASP A 222 10.51 -12.78 -38.39
CA ASP A 222 11.43 -13.14 -39.47
C ASP A 222 12.35 -11.93 -39.72
N ALA A 223 13.58 -12.01 -39.22
CA ALA A 223 14.54 -10.93 -39.30
C ALA A 223 15.11 -10.73 -40.71
N ILE A 224 15.13 -11.77 -41.56
CA ILE A 224 15.66 -11.73 -42.93
C ILE A 224 14.69 -10.96 -43.83
N ASN A 225 13.41 -11.30 -43.75
CA ASN A 225 12.35 -10.66 -44.52
C ASN A 225 11.74 -9.44 -43.82
N ASN A 226 12.14 -9.17 -42.58
CA ASN A 226 11.62 -8.10 -41.74
C ASN A 226 10.09 -8.19 -41.61
N LYS A 227 9.59 -9.34 -41.16
CA LYS A 227 8.16 -9.64 -40.99
C LYS A 227 7.85 -10.07 -39.57
N ILE A 228 6.71 -9.65 -39.05
CA ILE A 228 6.16 -10.16 -37.80
C ILE A 228 5.01 -11.11 -38.15
N HIS A 229 5.09 -12.35 -37.70
CA HIS A 229 4.04 -13.34 -37.88
C HIS A 229 3.32 -13.55 -36.55
N ARG A 230 1.98 -13.55 -36.59
CA ARG A 230 1.12 -13.55 -35.42
C ARG A 230 0.09 -14.65 -35.56
N PHE A 231 -0.06 -15.43 -34.50
CA PHE A 231 -0.97 -16.56 -34.44
C PHE A 231 -2.09 -16.28 -33.43
N ASP A 232 -3.32 -16.40 -33.91
CA ASP A 232 -4.54 -16.28 -33.13
C ASP A 232 -4.91 -17.69 -32.67
N ILE A 233 -4.72 -17.97 -31.38
CA ILE A 233 -4.97 -19.30 -30.81
C ILE A 233 -6.46 -19.64 -30.87
N ASP A 234 -7.33 -18.65 -30.70
CA ASP A 234 -8.77 -18.84 -30.62
C ASP A 234 -9.39 -19.01 -32.01
N ASN A 235 -8.80 -18.37 -33.01
CA ASN A 235 -9.18 -18.49 -34.40
C ASN A 235 -7.95 -18.57 -35.32
N PRO A 236 -7.32 -19.75 -35.45
CA PRO A 236 -6.10 -19.95 -36.24
C PRO A 236 -6.16 -19.41 -37.68
N SER A 237 -7.36 -19.35 -38.28
CA SER A 237 -7.56 -18.81 -39.63
C SER A 237 -7.38 -17.28 -39.76
N ASN A 238 -7.35 -16.55 -38.64
CA ASN A 238 -7.07 -15.12 -38.59
C ASN A 238 -5.57 -14.79 -38.53
N SER A 239 -4.72 -15.81 -38.35
CA SER A 239 -3.27 -15.66 -38.25
C SER A 239 -2.72 -14.90 -39.46
N SER A 240 -1.79 -13.99 -39.22
CA SER A 240 -1.39 -13.02 -40.23
C SER A 240 0.04 -12.52 -40.07
N SER A 241 0.61 -12.04 -41.17
CA SER A 241 1.94 -11.43 -41.22
C SER A 241 1.85 -9.94 -41.47
N ILE A 242 2.72 -9.15 -40.85
CA ILE A 242 2.77 -7.70 -41.00
C ILE A 242 4.20 -7.18 -41.11
N ASP A 243 4.36 -6.06 -41.83
CA ASP A 243 5.62 -5.31 -41.86
C ASP A 243 5.73 -4.44 -40.60
N PRO A 244 6.83 -4.49 -39.84
CA PRO A 244 7.09 -3.51 -38.81
C PRO A 244 7.37 -2.14 -39.44
N GLN A 245 7.21 -1.08 -38.66
CA GLN A 245 7.51 0.30 -39.09
C GLN A 245 9.00 0.56 -39.32
N THR A 246 9.85 -0.38 -38.93
CA THR A 246 11.30 -0.29 -38.98
C THR A 246 11.83 -0.96 -40.23
N SER A 247 12.84 -0.37 -40.85
CA SER A 247 13.52 -0.95 -42.00
C SER A 247 14.27 -2.23 -41.63
N SER A 248 14.46 -3.13 -42.60
CA SER A 248 15.27 -4.34 -42.46
C SER A 248 16.68 -4.06 -41.91
N PHE A 249 17.18 -4.95 -41.08
CA PHE A 249 18.52 -4.86 -40.49
C PHE A 249 19.57 -5.54 -41.38
N SER A 250 20.71 -4.89 -41.57
CA SER A 250 21.83 -5.48 -42.31
C SER A 250 22.49 -6.58 -41.49
N GLY A 251 22.69 -7.75 -42.09
CA GLY A 251 23.36 -8.89 -41.43
C GLY A 251 22.45 -9.76 -40.55
N ALA A 252 21.14 -9.50 -40.55
CA ALA A 252 20.15 -10.37 -39.91
C ALA A 252 20.19 -11.79 -40.48
N SER A 253 20.04 -12.77 -39.59
CA SER A 253 19.91 -14.19 -39.93
C SER A 253 18.64 -14.78 -39.28
N THR A 254 18.48 -16.10 -39.41
CA THR A 254 17.35 -16.85 -38.86
C THR A 254 17.24 -16.64 -37.35
N ILE A 255 16.02 -16.35 -36.88
CA ILE A 255 15.72 -16.33 -35.44
C ILE A 255 15.73 -17.76 -34.92
N LEU A 256 16.50 -18.02 -33.86
CA LEU A 256 16.57 -19.33 -33.22
C LEU A 256 15.86 -19.39 -31.87
N SER A 257 15.78 -18.27 -31.16
CA SER A 257 15.21 -18.24 -29.81
C SER A 257 14.48 -16.95 -29.56
N THR A 258 13.33 -17.04 -28.91
CA THR A 258 12.50 -15.91 -28.51
C THR A 258 12.23 -15.95 -27.02
N PHE A 259 11.98 -14.78 -26.43
CA PHE A 259 11.79 -14.66 -24.99
C PHE A 259 10.77 -13.58 -24.69
N SER A 260 9.73 -13.93 -23.94
CA SER A 260 8.73 -12.96 -23.47
C SER A 260 9.14 -12.33 -22.13
N TYR A 261 8.74 -11.09 -21.89
CA TYR A 261 8.91 -10.39 -20.62
C TYR A 261 7.83 -9.33 -20.42
N LYS A 262 7.60 -8.93 -19.17
CA LYS A 262 6.59 -7.97 -18.76
C LYS A 262 7.21 -6.61 -18.45
N THR A 263 6.70 -5.59 -19.12
CA THR A 263 7.05 -4.19 -18.86
C THR A 263 6.57 -3.73 -17.49
N PRO A 264 7.13 -2.64 -16.96
CA PRO A 264 6.62 -1.95 -15.79
C PRO A 264 5.11 -1.66 -15.83
N GLN A 265 4.58 -1.35 -17.01
CA GLN A 265 3.18 -1.03 -17.25
C GLN A 265 2.27 -2.27 -17.31
N GLY A 266 2.86 -3.47 -17.34
CA GLY A 266 2.15 -4.74 -17.39
C GLY A 266 1.94 -5.32 -18.79
N GLU A 267 2.38 -4.64 -19.84
CA GLU A 267 2.42 -5.17 -21.21
C GLU A 267 3.46 -6.29 -21.31
N ILE A 268 3.09 -7.44 -21.87
CA ILE A 268 4.05 -8.48 -22.26
C ILE A 268 4.65 -8.10 -23.62
N ARG A 269 5.97 -8.13 -23.72
CA ARG A 269 6.79 -7.94 -24.91
C ARG A 269 7.66 -9.15 -25.15
N PHE A 270 8.33 -9.20 -26.30
CA PHE A 270 9.31 -10.24 -26.53
C PHE A 270 10.55 -9.72 -27.26
N ILE A 271 11.65 -10.43 -27.03
CA ILE A 271 12.89 -10.31 -27.78
C ILE A 271 13.14 -11.57 -28.59
N ALA A 272 13.87 -11.42 -29.68
CA ALA A 272 14.29 -12.51 -30.56
C ALA A 272 15.79 -12.42 -30.81
N ASP A 273 16.47 -13.56 -30.74
CA ASP A 273 17.91 -13.68 -31.00
C ASP A 273 18.15 -14.48 -32.29
N ASP A 274 18.98 -13.94 -33.17
CA ASP A 274 19.39 -14.61 -34.41
C ASP A 274 20.65 -15.47 -34.25
N THR A 275 20.94 -16.28 -35.26
CA THR A 275 22.15 -17.14 -35.33
C THR A 275 23.46 -16.35 -35.28
N ASN A 276 23.44 -15.08 -35.70
CA ASN A 276 24.61 -14.20 -35.74
C ASN A 276 24.83 -13.43 -34.42
N GLY A 277 24.02 -13.70 -33.39
CA GLY A 277 24.15 -13.06 -32.09
C GLY A 277 23.54 -11.66 -32.05
N MET A 278 22.69 -11.28 -33.01
CA MET A 278 21.91 -10.06 -32.92
C MET A 278 20.62 -10.32 -32.15
N ARG A 279 20.25 -9.36 -31.31
CA ARG A 279 19.01 -9.39 -30.56
C ARG A 279 18.10 -8.25 -30.99
N PHE A 280 16.82 -8.56 -31.10
CA PHE A 280 15.76 -7.66 -31.54
C PHE A 280 14.71 -7.57 -30.45
N GLU A 281 14.35 -6.36 -30.01
CA GLU A 281 13.15 -6.09 -29.22
C GLU A 281 12.01 -5.76 -30.18
N ILE A 282 10.92 -6.53 -30.10
CA ILE A 282 9.71 -6.27 -30.85
C ILE A 282 8.73 -5.55 -29.91
N VAL A 283 8.25 -4.39 -30.34
CA VAL A 283 7.36 -3.53 -29.55
C VAL A 283 6.08 -3.26 -30.33
N ARG A 284 4.93 -3.40 -29.68
CA ARG A 284 3.63 -2.97 -30.20
C ARG A 284 3.45 -1.47 -29.91
N ASN A 285 3.28 -0.68 -30.97
CA ASN A 285 3.09 0.78 -30.90
C ASN A 285 1.64 1.22 -31.15
N GLY A 286 0.70 0.27 -31.14
CA GLY A 286 -0.71 0.50 -31.42
C GLY A 286 -1.33 -0.71 -32.12
N THR A 287 -2.59 -0.58 -32.50
CA THR A 287 -3.32 -1.69 -33.15
C THR A 287 -2.74 -2.03 -34.51
N ASN A 288 -2.31 -3.28 -34.68
CA ASN A 288 -1.62 -3.78 -35.87
C ASN A 288 -0.39 -2.93 -36.22
N ASN A 289 0.29 -2.35 -35.23
CA ASN A 289 1.43 -1.50 -35.47
C ASN A 289 2.60 -1.89 -34.57
N TYR A 290 3.73 -2.25 -35.17
CA TYR A 290 4.87 -2.81 -34.46
C TYR A 290 6.17 -2.17 -34.94
N SER A 291 7.14 -2.04 -34.04
CA SER A 291 8.52 -1.67 -34.38
C SER A 291 9.49 -2.69 -33.85
N VAL A 292 10.60 -2.87 -34.56
CA VAL A 292 11.70 -3.71 -34.12
C VAL A 292 12.91 -2.85 -33.84
N THR A 293 13.53 -3.01 -32.67
CA THR A 293 14.75 -2.30 -32.31
C THR A 293 15.85 -3.31 -32.01
N GLN A 294 17.03 -3.14 -32.61
CA GLN A 294 18.18 -3.95 -32.24
C GLN A 294 18.65 -3.60 -30.82
N LYS A 295 18.89 -4.61 -29.97
CA LYS A 295 19.33 -4.48 -28.58
C LYS A 295 20.54 -5.35 -28.31
N GLY A 296 21.65 -4.76 -27.89
CA GLY A 296 22.85 -5.52 -27.50
C GLY A 296 23.24 -6.64 -28.47
N SER A 297 23.84 -7.68 -27.93
CA SER A 297 24.18 -8.92 -28.64
C SER A 297 23.84 -10.14 -27.77
N SER A 298 23.58 -11.27 -28.41
CA SER A 298 23.36 -12.59 -27.79
C SER A 298 24.52 -13.54 -28.09
N PHE A 299 24.47 -14.76 -27.56
CA PHE A 299 25.47 -15.79 -27.82
C PHE A 299 25.33 -16.37 -29.23
N LEU A 300 26.45 -16.62 -29.90
CA LEU A 300 26.51 -17.30 -31.21
C LEU A 300 26.20 -18.79 -31.03
N THR A 301 25.14 -19.27 -31.66
CA THR A 301 24.73 -20.68 -31.58
C THR A 301 24.01 -21.06 -32.88
N ASN A 302 24.10 -22.34 -33.28
CA ASN A 302 23.52 -22.89 -34.50
C ASN A 302 22.31 -23.81 -34.24
N ASN A 303 22.03 -24.15 -32.98
CA ASN A 303 20.97 -25.10 -32.61
C ASN A 303 20.46 -24.81 -31.19
N SER A 304 19.73 -23.70 -31.06
CA SER A 304 19.26 -23.23 -29.76
C SER A 304 17.80 -22.88 -29.79
N ASP A 305 17.15 -23.07 -28.65
CA ASP A 305 15.79 -22.62 -28.38
C ASP A 305 15.77 -21.76 -27.11
N GLY A 306 14.80 -20.86 -26.98
CA GLY A 306 14.70 -19.88 -25.92
C GLY A 306 13.45 -20.02 -25.08
N ALA A 307 13.57 -19.77 -23.78
CA ALA A 307 12.40 -19.67 -22.92
C ALA A 307 12.59 -18.64 -21.81
N SER A 308 11.47 -18.12 -21.33
CA SER A 308 11.38 -17.21 -20.20
C SER A 308 10.08 -17.44 -19.43
N CYS A 309 9.97 -16.90 -18.22
CA CYS A 309 8.73 -16.99 -17.43
C CYS A 309 7.57 -16.11 -17.94
N GLY A 310 7.64 -15.61 -19.18
CA GLY A 310 6.66 -14.70 -19.79
C GLY A 310 6.15 -13.59 -18.86
N PRO A 311 4.90 -13.63 -18.39
CA PRO A 311 4.32 -12.58 -17.54
C PRO A 311 5.06 -12.36 -16.20
N ASN A 312 5.90 -13.30 -15.76
CA ASN A 312 6.69 -13.19 -14.54
C ASN A 312 8.17 -12.91 -14.80
N ALA A 313 8.63 -12.85 -16.06
CA ALA A 313 9.94 -12.34 -16.42
C ALA A 313 9.86 -10.82 -16.58
N PHE A 314 10.58 -10.03 -15.80
CA PHE A 314 10.46 -8.56 -15.81
C PHE A 314 11.38 -7.88 -16.82
N ASP A 315 10.95 -6.72 -17.31
CA ASP A 315 11.67 -5.95 -18.34
C ASP A 315 13.17 -5.74 -18.01
N PRO A 316 14.08 -6.28 -18.84
CA PRO A 316 15.51 -6.16 -18.62
C PRO A 316 16.09 -4.80 -19.06
N PHE A 317 15.31 -3.97 -19.78
CA PHE A 317 15.75 -2.71 -20.40
C PHE A 317 15.16 -1.45 -19.75
N SER A 318 14.20 -1.61 -18.84
CA SER A 318 13.54 -0.54 -18.10
C SER A 318 13.73 -0.70 -16.60
N PRO A 319 13.40 0.31 -15.79
CA PRO A 319 13.40 0.16 -14.34
C PRO A 319 12.49 -0.99 -13.90
N THR A 320 12.98 -1.79 -12.99
CA THR A 320 12.26 -2.94 -12.41
C THR A 320 11.91 -2.63 -10.96
N PHE A 321 10.98 -3.40 -10.39
CA PHE A 321 10.49 -3.14 -9.05
C PHE A 321 10.02 -4.40 -8.34
N LYS A 322 10.03 -4.33 -7.01
CA LYS A 322 9.46 -5.37 -6.16
C LYS A 322 8.84 -4.77 -4.93
N ALA A 323 7.55 -5.07 -4.74
CA ALA A 323 6.83 -4.73 -3.53
C ALA A 323 7.03 -5.85 -2.50
N THR A 324 7.37 -5.49 -1.27
CA THR A 324 7.54 -6.42 -0.14
C THR A 324 6.94 -5.85 1.13
N LEU A 325 6.77 -6.71 2.13
CA LEU A 325 6.53 -6.33 3.50
C LEU A 325 7.76 -6.66 4.33
N THR A 326 8.12 -5.80 5.28
CA THR A 326 9.08 -6.19 6.32
C THR A 326 8.50 -7.29 7.20
N ALA A 327 9.36 -7.98 7.96
CA ALA A 327 8.90 -8.82 9.04
C ALA A 327 8.04 -8.02 10.03
N CYS A 328 7.04 -8.68 10.62
CA CYS A 328 6.14 -8.05 11.58
C CYS A 328 6.89 -7.63 12.85
N SER A 329 6.60 -6.42 13.33
CA SER A 329 7.11 -5.86 14.58
C SER A 329 5.97 -5.11 15.29
N ASN A 330 5.71 -5.45 16.55
CA ASN A 330 4.65 -4.84 17.38
C ASN A 330 3.25 -4.79 16.73
N GLY A 331 2.89 -5.80 15.93
CA GLY A 331 1.59 -5.85 15.25
C GLY A 331 1.54 -5.17 13.88
N PHE A 332 2.67 -4.68 13.37
CA PHE A 332 2.74 -3.99 12.09
C PHE A 332 3.82 -4.56 11.18
N ALA A 333 3.62 -4.46 9.87
CA ALA A 333 4.65 -4.62 8.85
C ALA A 333 4.73 -3.34 8.00
N THR A 334 5.94 -3.01 7.55
CA THR A 334 6.17 -1.84 6.71
C THR A 334 6.14 -2.25 5.24
N PRO A 335 5.22 -1.70 4.43
CA PRO A 335 5.24 -1.90 2.99
C PRO A 335 6.43 -1.19 2.35
N GLN A 336 7.14 -1.90 1.49
CA GLN A 336 8.31 -1.42 0.79
C GLN A 336 8.20 -1.62 -0.71
N LEU A 337 8.79 -0.70 -1.46
CA LEU A 337 8.96 -0.81 -2.91
C LEU A 337 10.44 -0.64 -3.23
N LYS A 338 11.09 -1.73 -3.63
CA LYS A 338 12.42 -1.69 -4.26
C LYS A 338 12.27 -1.28 -5.72
N ILE A 339 13.10 -0.36 -6.18
CA ILE A 339 13.18 0.09 -7.57
C ILE A 339 14.63 -0.02 -8.03
N THR A 340 14.88 -0.72 -9.12
CA THR A 340 16.21 -0.82 -9.74
C THR A 340 16.22 -0.08 -11.08
N ASN A 341 17.21 0.78 -11.32
CA ASN A 341 17.34 1.47 -12.60
C ASN A 341 18.23 0.70 -13.58
N ASN A 342 17.60 -0.01 -14.54
CA ASN A 342 18.30 -0.77 -15.59
C ASN A 342 18.57 0.04 -16.86
N LYS A 343 18.25 1.35 -16.88
CA LYS A 343 18.57 2.22 -18.01
C LYS A 343 20.02 2.69 -17.94
N THR A 344 20.54 3.13 -19.09
CA THR A 344 21.89 3.70 -19.22
C THR A 344 22.00 5.15 -18.73
N SER A 345 20.91 5.74 -18.25
CA SER A 345 20.85 7.11 -17.71
C SER A 345 20.07 7.17 -16.40
N THR A 346 20.39 8.16 -15.56
CA THR A 346 19.66 8.42 -14.31
C THR A 346 18.18 8.62 -14.60
N GLN A 347 17.33 7.97 -13.81
CA GLN A 347 15.88 8.12 -13.87
C GLN A 347 15.36 8.77 -12.60
N TYR A 348 14.22 9.46 -12.71
CA TYR A 348 13.51 10.11 -11.61
C TYR A 348 12.13 9.48 -11.49
N PHE A 349 11.75 9.11 -10.27
CA PHE A 349 10.56 8.35 -9.95
C PHE A 349 9.63 9.13 -9.03
N ASP A 350 8.36 9.17 -9.41
CA ASP A 350 7.27 9.52 -8.50
C ASP A 350 6.56 8.23 -8.11
N VAL A 351 6.34 8.05 -6.81
CA VAL A 351 5.68 6.85 -6.28
C VAL A 351 4.56 7.28 -5.36
N ASP A 352 3.41 6.65 -5.55
CA ASP A 352 2.27 6.75 -4.65
C ASP A 352 1.91 5.38 -4.10
N VAL A 353 1.26 5.38 -2.94
CA VAL A 353 0.76 4.18 -2.26
C VAL A 353 -0.73 4.33 -1.97
N SER A 354 -1.48 3.24 -2.12
CA SER A 354 -2.88 3.12 -1.71
C SER A 354 -3.00 1.99 -0.69
N VAL A 355 -3.85 2.20 0.31
CA VAL A 355 -4.18 1.23 1.35
C VAL A 355 -5.68 0.93 1.27
N ASP A 356 -6.04 -0.35 1.28
CA ASP A 356 -7.42 -0.86 1.21
C ASP A 356 -8.24 -0.33 0.03
N GLY A 357 -7.59 -0.18 -1.12
CA GLY A 357 -8.21 0.37 -2.33
C GLY A 357 -8.64 1.84 -2.20
N GLY A 358 -8.16 2.55 -1.17
CA GLY A 358 -8.37 3.98 -0.98
C GLY A 358 -7.69 4.85 -2.05
N SER A 359 -7.79 6.16 -1.89
CA SER A 359 -7.07 7.10 -2.76
C SER A 359 -5.57 6.93 -2.61
N PHE A 360 -4.84 7.02 -3.73
CA PHE A 360 -3.39 7.03 -3.73
C PHE A 360 -2.85 8.31 -3.08
N THR A 361 -1.89 8.15 -2.17
CA THR A 361 -1.17 9.22 -1.50
C THR A 361 0.29 9.23 -1.93
N ASN A 362 0.86 10.43 -2.09
CA ASN A 362 2.25 10.58 -2.49
C ASN A 362 3.21 10.00 -1.44
N LEU A 363 4.11 9.12 -1.90
CA LEU A 363 5.19 8.58 -1.09
C LEU A 363 6.50 9.33 -1.37
N VAL A 364 6.83 9.54 -2.65
CA VAL A 364 7.95 10.38 -3.10
C VAL A 364 7.60 11.08 -4.42
N ASP A 365 8.23 12.24 -4.64
CA ASP A 365 8.17 13.05 -5.86
C ASP A 365 9.61 13.35 -6.31
N GLY A 366 9.98 12.88 -7.50
CA GLY A 366 11.29 13.13 -8.10
C GLY A 366 12.47 12.36 -7.51
N GLN A 367 12.25 11.17 -6.95
CA GLN A 367 13.35 10.35 -6.42
C GLN A 367 14.29 9.92 -7.54
N SER A 368 15.55 10.35 -7.51
CA SER A 368 16.55 9.97 -8.52
C SER A 368 17.20 8.62 -8.20
N VAL A 369 17.42 7.80 -9.23
CA VAL A 369 18.23 6.56 -9.16
C VAL A 369 19.18 6.52 -10.35
N THR A 370 20.49 6.42 -10.06
CA THR A 370 21.54 6.37 -11.09
C THR A 370 21.58 4.99 -11.79
N PRO A 371 22.16 4.89 -13.00
CA PRO A 371 22.25 3.63 -13.74
C PRO A 371 22.85 2.49 -12.90
N GLY A 372 22.21 1.31 -12.93
CA GLY A 372 22.69 0.11 -12.26
C GLY A 372 22.52 0.10 -10.74
N ASN A 373 21.95 1.14 -10.14
CA ASN A 373 21.66 1.19 -8.71
C ASN A 373 20.18 0.94 -8.43
N ASP A 374 19.89 0.62 -7.17
CA ASP A 374 18.54 0.47 -6.64
C ASP A 374 18.28 1.38 -5.44
N ILE A 375 17.00 1.55 -5.12
CA ILE A 375 16.52 2.20 -3.90
C ILE A 375 15.34 1.42 -3.33
N THR A 376 15.17 1.44 -2.02
CA THR A 376 13.96 0.91 -1.35
C THR A 376 13.21 2.06 -0.68
N LEU A 377 11.96 2.26 -1.09
CA LEU A 377 11.04 3.23 -0.50
C LEU A 377 10.14 2.53 0.50
N SER A 378 9.87 3.16 1.65
CA SER A 378 9.03 2.59 2.70
C SER A 378 7.80 3.46 2.93
N ALA A 379 6.61 2.87 2.85
CA ALA A 379 5.36 3.52 3.24
C ALA A 379 5.18 3.49 4.77
N ASN A 380 4.06 4.05 5.26
CA ASN A 380 3.69 3.90 6.67
C ASN A 380 3.47 2.43 7.01
N GLN A 381 3.78 2.05 8.25
CA GLN A 381 3.53 0.70 8.74
C GLN A 381 2.02 0.40 8.81
N GLU A 382 1.66 -0.84 8.50
CA GLU A 382 0.26 -1.29 8.41
C GLU A 382 0.07 -2.58 9.20
N TYR A 383 -1.16 -2.80 9.68
CA TYR A 383 -1.52 -3.95 10.51
C TYR A 383 -2.19 -5.07 9.70
N ASP A 384 -2.43 -6.22 10.34
CA ASP A 384 -3.01 -7.39 9.68
C ASP A 384 -4.35 -7.13 8.97
N GLY A 385 -4.49 -7.70 7.77
CA GLY A 385 -5.67 -7.60 6.92
C GLY A 385 -5.68 -6.42 5.97
N ARG A 386 -4.71 -5.50 6.07
CA ARG A 386 -4.58 -4.34 5.19
C ARG A 386 -3.97 -4.74 3.85
N THR A 387 -4.52 -4.19 2.77
CA THR A 387 -4.04 -4.40 1.40
C THR A 387 -3.32 -3.17 0.89
N ILE A 388 -2.19 -3.36 0.20
CA ILE A 388 -1.31 -2.26 -0.24
C ILE A 388 -1.05 -2.37 -1.73
N GLN A 389 -1.23 -1.27 -2.44
CA GLN A 389 -0.89 -1.16 -3.85
C GLN A 389 0.01 0.05 -4.06
N PHE A 390 1.15 -0.16 -4.72
CA PHE A 390 2.00 0.92 -5.21
C PHE A 390 1.65 1.26 -6.65
N ARG A 391 1.83 2.52 -7.01
CA ARG A 391 1.89 2.96 -8.41
C ARG A 391 3.08 3.89 -8.60
N MET A 392 3.65 3.91 -9.80
CA MET A 392 4.74 4.82 -10.11
C MET A 392 4.60 5.43 -11.51
N ARG A 393 5.38 6.46 -11.75
CA ARG A 393 5.79 6.93 -13.08
C ARG A 393 7.24 7.37 -13.02
N TYR A 394 7.94 7.35 -14.14
CA TYR A 394 9.34 7.77 -14.18
C TYR A 394 9.71 8.41 -15.52
N ASN A 395 10.79 9.21 -15.52
CA ASN A 395 11.38 9.78 -16.73
C ASN A 395 12.87 10.13 -16.51
N SER A 396 13.54 10.62 -17.54
CA SER A 396 14.94 11.12 -17.49
C SER A 396 15.10 12.43 -16.72
N SER A 397 13.98 13.05 -16.33
CA SER A 397 13.89 14.20 -15.42
C SER A 397 12.67 14.02 -14.50
N ASN A 398 12.54 14.82 -13.42
CA ASN A 398 11.40 14.72 -12.52
C ASN A 398 10.06 14.84 -13.31
N PRO A 399 9.19 13.81 -13.33
CA PRO A 399 7.96 13.83 -14.10
C PRO A 399 6.92 14.83 -13.55
N ASN A 400 6.65 15.90 -14.29
CA ASN A 400 5.56 16.83 -13.95
C ASN A 400 4.18 16.41 -14.53
N SER A 401 4.15 15.36 -15.36
CA SER A 401 2.95 14.86 -16.04
C SER A 401 3.15 13.40 -16.48
N GLY A 402 2.09 12.76 -16.96
CA GLY A 402 2.11 11.37 -17.40
C GLY A 402 1.30 10.44 -16.49
N THR A 403 1.04 9.25 -17.01
CA THR A 403 0.15 8.26 -16.39
C THR A 403 0.92 7.43 -15.36
N TYR A 404 0.36 7.32 -14.15
CA TYR A 404 0.82 6.34 -13.18
C TYR A 404 0.31 4.96 -13.55
N TYR A 405 1.13 3.94 -13.30
CA TYR A 405 0.75 2.54 -13.46
C TYR A 405 1.05 1.79 -12.17
N ASN A 406 0.22 0.79 -11.88
CA ASN A 406 0.39 -0.05 -10.70
C ASN A 406 1.66 -0.89 -10.84
N VAL A 407 2.40 -0.99 -9.74
CA VAL A 407 3.68 -1.70 -9.69
C VAL A 407 3.76 -2.59 -8.47
N GLY A 408 4.47 -3.70 -8.64
CA GLY A 408 4.49 -4.81 -7.70
C GLY A 408 3.15 -5.54 -7.62
N GLN A 409 3.17 -6.69 -6.97
CA GLN A 409 1.94 -7.37 -6.59
C GLN A 409 1.24 -6.57 -5.48
N GLN A 410 -0.10 -6.66 -5.43
CA GLN A 410 -0.85 -6.14 -4.29
C GLN A 410 -0.43 -6.93 -3.04
N LEU A 411 0.07 -6.23 -2.04
CA LEU A 411 0.48 -6.83 -0.78
C LEU A 411 -0.74 -6.98 0.13
N THR A 412 -0.76 -8.02 0.94
CA THR A 412 -1.69 -8.15 2.07
C THR A 412 -0.87 -8.37 3.32
N VAL A 413 -1.02 -7.49 4.31
CA VAL A 413 -0.36 -7.65 5.59
C VAL A 413 -1.01 -8.82 6.32
N SER A 414 -0.21 -9.80 6.73
CA SER A 414 -0.69 -10.99 7.41
C SER A 414 0.36 -11.54 8.37
N GLY A 415 -0.10 -12.08 9.50
CA GLY A 415 0.78 -12.77 10.46
C GLY A 415 1.45 -11.83 11.46
N CYS A 416 1.05 -10.56 11.52
CA CYS A 416 1.50 -9.60 12.52
C CYS A 416 0.73 -9.71 13.85
N GLY A 417 -0.41 -10.40 13.86
CA GLY A 417 -1.22 -10.61 15.07
C GLY A 417 -2.08 -9.40 15.44
N ASN A 418 -2.55 -9.35 16.69
CA ASN A 418 -3.39 -8.24 17.16
C ASN A 418 -2.58 -6.95 17.28
N TYR A 419 -2.92 -5.95 16.46
CA TYR A 419 -2.37 -4.60 16.56
C TYR A 419 -2.72 -3.99 17.92
N THR A 420 -1.77 -3.32 18.57
CA THR A 420 -1.98 -2.61 19.84
C THR A 420 -1.84 -1.12 19.58
N LEU A 421 -2.93 -0.36 19.75
CA LEU A 421 -2.98 1.08 19.63
C LEU A 421 -3.22 1.68 21.01
N ALA A 422 -2.16 2.27 21.56
CA ALA A 422 -2.17 2.96 22.84
C ALA A 422 -2.35 4.47 22.60
N THR A 423 -3.60 4.92 22.53
CA THR A 423 -3.94 6.35 22.40
C THR A 423 -5.01 6.72 23.42
N GLY A 424 -5.07 8.00 23.79
CA GLY A 424 -6.09 8.49 24.71
C GLY A 424 -6.44 9.96 24.50
N SER A 425 -7.57 10.37 25.08
CA SER A 425 -8.10 11.73 25.06
C SER A 425 -8.55 12.16 26.45
N VAL A 426 -8.71 13.46 26.65
CA VAL A 426 -9.22 14.04 27.90
C VAL A 426 -10.40 14.97 27.66
N ALA A 427 -11.29 15.07 28.65
CA ALA A 427 -12.37 16.07 28.70
C ALA A 427 -12.36 16.77 30.06
N THR A 428 -12.51 18.09 30.08
CA THR A 428 -12.47 18.88 31.32
C THR A 428 -13.83 19.49 31.64
N ALA A 429 -14.16 19.65 32.92
CA ALA A 429 -15.42 20.21 33.36
C ALA A 429 -15.29 21.07 34.63
N ASN A 430 -16.27 21.95 34.86
CA ASN A 430 -16.34 22.85 36.01
C ASN A 430 -16.30 22.12 37.36
N GLY A 431 -16.81 20.89 37.42
CA GLY A 431 -17.15 20.22 38.68
C GLY A 431 -18.42 20.79 39.32
N THR A 432 -18.74 20.28 40.51
CA THR A 432 -19.92 20.69 41.28
C THR A 432 -19.58 21.87 42.19
N CYS A 433 -20.40 22.92 42.14
CA CYS A 433 -20.24 24.06 43.04
C CYS A 433 -20.52 23.68 44.51
N LEU A 434 -19.66 24.13 45.42
CA LEU A 434 -19.72 23.78 46.84
C LEU A 434 -20.65 24.68 47.68
N GLY A 435 -21.30 25.67 47.05
CA GLY A 435 -22.23 26.60 47.70
C GLY A 435 -21.59 27.86 48.30
N ASP A 436 -20.26 27.89 48.41
CA ASP A 436 -19.46 29.02 48.90
C ASP A 436 -18.82 29.85 47.77
N GLY A 437 -19.16 29.54 46.53
CA GLY A 437 -18.61 30.19 45.34
C GLY A 437 -17.34 29.54 44.81
N THR A 438 -17.03 28.33 45.26
CA THR A 438 -15.91 27.53 44.77
C THR A 438 -16.38 26.23 44.10
N SER A 439 -15.52 25.63 43.28
CA SER A 439 -15.68 24.28 42.71
C SER A 439 -14.34 23.57 42.62
N LYS A 440 -14.37 22.24 42.45
CA LYS A 440 -13.23 21.43 42.04
C LYS A 440 -13.42 20.95 40.59
N PRO A 441 -12.82 21.64 39.60
CA PRO A 441 -12.78 21.17 38.23
C PRO A 441 -12.30 19.73 38.09
N THR A 442 -12.87 19.04 37.11
CA THR A 442 -12.56 17.64 36.83
C THR A 442 -11.91 17.46 35.46
N ILE A 443 -11.21 16.36 35.32
CA ILE A 443 -10.71 15.83 34.05
C ILE A 443 -11.10 14.35 33.93
N THR A 444 -11.68 14.00 32.79
CA THR A 444 -12.02 12.63 32.41
C THR A 444 -10.97 12.13 31.43
N LEU A 445 -10.34 11.00 31.72
CA LEU A 445 -9.35 10.33 30.90
C LEU A 445 -10.02 9.18 30.15
N THR A 446 -9.69 9.00 28.88
CA THR A 446 -10.30 7.95 28.04
C THR A 446 -9.24 7.30 27.16
N ALA A 447 -9.12 5.97 27.25
CA ALA A 447 -8.38 5.19 26.26
C ALA A 447 -9.19 5.14 24.96
N THR A 448 -8.64 5.68 23.87
CA THR A 448 -9.31 5.77 22.56
C THR A 448 -8.83 4.74 21.55
N GLY A 449 -7.73 4.05 21.86
CA GLY A 449 -7.25 2.93 21.06
C GLY A 449 -7.91 1.61 21.46
N ASN A 450 -7.20 0.50 21.25
CA ASN A 450 -7.69 -0.85 21.56
C ASN A 450 -6.88 -1.54 22.69
N ALA A 451 -6.04 -0.77 23.38
CA ALA A 451 -5.25 -1.22 24.52
C ALA A 451 -5.40 -0.27 25.70
N THR A 452 -5.16 -0.82 26.89
CA THR A 452 -5.01 -0.03 28.12
C THR A 452 -3.85 0.94 27.98
N VAL A 453 -4.04 2.18 28.45
CA VAL A 453 -3.02 3.24 28.41
C VAL A 453 -2.75 3.78 29.81
N PHE A 454 -1.67 4.53 29.95
CA PHE A 454 -1.29 5.19 31.19
C PHE A 454 -1.22 6.70 31.00
N PHE A 455 -1.78 7.44 31.95
CA PHE A 455 -1.82 8.90 31.93
C PHE A 455 -1.03 9.52 33.09
N ASP A 456 -0.21 10.50 32.76
CA ASP A 456 0.24 11.52 33.70
C ASP A 456 -0.60 12.77 33.51
N VAL A 457 -1.03 13.41 34.60
CA VAL A 457 -1.89 14.59 34.55
C VAL A 457 -1.42 15.62 35.55
N GLU A 458 -1.29 16.86 35.08
CA GLU A 458 -1.03 18.03 35.90
C GLU A 458 -2.05 19.12 35.65
N TYR A 459 -2.21 20.02 36.62
CA TYR A 459 -3.08 21.19 36.51
C TYR A 459 -2.44 22.45 37.09
N LYS A 460 -2.92 23.62 36.67
CA LYS A 460 -2.58 24.92 37.25
C LYS A 460 -3.82 25.80 37.35
N VAL A 461 -3.78 26.77 38.26
CA VAL A 461 -4.85 27.77 38.45
C VAL A 461 -4.30 29.14 38.09
N GLY A 462 -4.86 29.75 37.04
CA GLY A 462 -4.33 30.98 36.45
C GLY A 462 -2.87 30.83 36.03
N ASN A 463 -1.99 31.63 36.65
CA ASN A 463 -0.54 31.65 36.37
C ASN A 463 0.30 30.92 37.42
N SER A 464 -0.30 30.03 38.23
CA SER A 464 0.44 29.22 39.20
C SER A 464 1.40 28.24 38.52
N ALA A 465 2.31 27.67 39.30
CA ALA A 465 3.06 26.48 38.88
C ALA A 465 2.09 25.30 38.62
N TRP A 466 2.53 24.38 37.76
CA TRP A 466 1.86 23.10 37.54
C TRP A 466 1.94 22.21 38.78
N GLN A 467 0.87 21.47 39.03
CA GLN A 467 0.71 20.58 40.17
C GLN A 467 0.31 19.19 39.67
N ALA A 468 0.93 18.15 40.21
CA ALA A 468 0.58 16.77 39.93
C ALA A 468 -0.85 16.45 40.39
N LEU A 469 -1.63 15.84 39.50
CA LEU A 469 -2.92 15.23 39.81
C LEU A 469 -2.84 13.71 39.74
N LYS A 470 -2.21 13.18 38.69
CA LYS A 470 -1.98 11.74 38.46
C LYS A 470 -0.61 11.49 37.86
N ASP A 471 -0.02 10.36 38.24
CA ASP A 471 1.25 9.83 37.79
C ASP A 471 1.04 8.33 37.54
N GLY A 472 1.12 7.91 36.28
CA GLY A 472 0.94 6.53 35.84
C GLY A 472 -0.47 5.95 35.98
N GLU A 473 -1.50 6.78 35.80
CA GLU A 473 -2.88 6.32 35.95
C GLU A 473 -3.31 5.39 34.82
N GLN A 474 -3.71 4.16 35.15
CA GLN A 474 -4.03 3.13 34.18
C GLN A 474 -5.50 3.22 33.76
N VAL A 475 -5.76 3.46 32.48
CA VAL A 475 -7.12 3.59 31.94
C VAL A 475 -7.40 2.49 30.93
N ALA A 476 -8.36 1.62 31.24
CA ALA A 476 -8.78 0.53 30.37
C ALA A 476 -9.73 1.01 29.24
N VAL A 477 -9.71 0.30 28.11
CA VAL A 477 -10.60 0.57 26.97
C VAL A 477 -12.06 0.40 27.38
N GLY A 478 -12.91 1.37 27.02
CA GLY A 478 -14.34 1.36 27.36
C GLY A 478 -14.67 1.77 28.79
N SER A 479 -13.66 2.09 29.62
CA SER A 479 -13.83 2.49 31.02
C SER A 479 -13.16 3.86 31.28
N PRO A 480 -13.78 4.98 30.85
CA PRO A 480 -13.28 6.31 31.18
C PRO A 480 -13.23 6.55 32.69
N GLU A 481 -12.16 7.20 33.16
CA GLU A 481 -11.98 7.54 34.58
C GLU A 481 -11.98 9.05 34.77
N THR A 482 -12.59 9.56 35.86
CA THR A 482 -12.69 10.99 36.13
C THR A 482 -12.06 11.35 37.46
N TYR A 483 -11.24 12.40 37.46
CA TYR A 483 -10.55 12.90 38.64
C TYR A 483 -10.84 14.38 38.87
N GLU A 484 -11.00 14.75 40.14
CA GLU A 484 -11.15 16.14 40.57
C GLU A 484 -9.83 16.70 41.12
N ILE A 485 -9.59 17.99 40.92
CA ILE A 485 -8.43 18.65 41.53
C ILE A 485 -8.57 18.68 43.06
N THR A 486 -7.45 18.73 43.78
CA THR A 486 -7.44 18.58 45.23
C THR A 486 -8.04 19.78 45.97
N SER A 487 -7.74 20.99 45.50
CA SER A 487 -8.17 22.25 46.13
C SER A 487 -9.36 22.87 45.41
N ALA A 488 -10.33 23.37 46.18
CA ALA A 488 -11.43 24.14 45.61
C ALA A 488 -10.93 25.49 45.07
N VAL A 489 -11.45 25.89 43.91
CA VAL A 489 -11.05 27.07 43.16
C VAL A 489 -12.21 28.05 43.10
N ALA A 490 -11.94 29.33 43.33
CA ALA A 490 -12.95 30.37 43.38
C ALA A 490 -13.56 30.67 42.00
N HIS A 491 -14.82 31.10 42.01
CA HIS A 491 -15.54 31.59 40.83
C HIS A 491 -14.69 32.58 40.00
N SER A 492 -14.82 32.48 38.68
CA SER A 492 -14.07 33.24 37.66
C SER A 492 -12.58 32.92 37.54
N SER A 493 -12.04 32.02 38.36
CA SER A 493 -10.68 31.51 38.15
C SER A 493 -10.63 30.53 36.98
N VAL A 494 -9.49 30.48 36.28
CA VAL A 494 -9.26 29.56 35.16
C VAL A 494 -8.36 28.41 35.60
N VAL A 495 -8.76 27.18 35.31
CA VAL A 495 -7.97 25.97 35.53
C VAL A 495 -7.58 25.38 34.17
N THR A 496 -6.31 25.07 33.99
CA THR A 496 -5.81 24.37 32.79
C THR A 496 -5.18 23.07 33.23
N PHE A 497 -5.50 21.99 32.51
CA PHE A 497 -4.84 20.69 32.69
C PHE A 497 -3.88 20.44 31.54
N ARG A 498 -2.85 19.63 31.80
CA ARG A 498 -2.00 19.03 30.78
C ARG A 498 -1.78 17.55 31.08
N TYR A 499 -1.54 16.76 30.04
CA TYR A 499 -1.37 15.31 30.19
C TYR A 499 -0.32 14.72 29.23
N ILE A 500 0.19 13.54 29.59
CA ILE A 500 0.95 12.63 28.73
C ILE A 500 0.20 11.29 28.73
N VAL A 501 0.15 10.61 27.58
CA VAL A 501 -0.50 9.30 27.46
C VAL A 501 0.38 8.33 26.67
N GLU A 502 0.65 7.16 27.24
CA GLU A 502 1.53 6.15 26.64
C GLU A 502 1.04 4.71 26.93
N ALA A 503 1.66 3.71 26.29
CA ALA A 503 1.36 2.29 26.51
C ALA A 503 1.88 1.77 27.87
N SER A 504 2.78 2.51 28.52
CA SER A 504 3.33 2.29 29.85
C SER A 504 3.30 3.60 30.64
N ASN A 505 3.56 3.56 31.95
CA ASN A 505 3.67 4.79 32.75
C ASN A 505 4.64 5.78 32.06
N PRO A 506 4.20 6.99 31.66
CA PRO A 506 5.05 7.94 30.98
C PRO A 506 6.31 8.32 31.78
N SER A 507 7.38 8.64 31.06
CA SER A 507 8.60 9.21 31.65
C SER A 507 9.09 10.47 30.92
N GLY A 508 8.36 10.88 29.88
CA GLY A 508 8.66 12.04 29.05
C GLY A 508 8.20 13.37 29.66
N THR A 509 8.49 14.46 28.95
CA THR A 509 8.10 15.83 29.33
C THR A 509 7.29 16.55 28.23
N ASN A 510 6.84 15.80 27.22
CA ASN A 510 6.07 16.32 26.08
C ASN A 510 4.58 16.40 26.41
N TRP A 511 4.21 17.39 27.22
CA TRP A 511 2.84 17.59 27.68
C TRP A 511 1.90 18.11 26.59
N THR A 512 0.67 17.58 26.56
CA THR A 512 -0.45 18.12 25.78
C THR A 512 -1.36 18.95 26.70
N GLU A 513 -1.60 20.22 26.38
CA GLU A 513 -2.55 21.05 27.14
C GLU A 513 -4.00 20.78 26.70
N SER A 514 -4.90 20.67 27.68
CA SER A 514 -6.35 20.56 27.47
C SER A 514 -7.01 21.93 27.30
N SER A 515 -8.30 21.95 26.96
CA SER A 515 -9.12 23.14 27.09
C SER A 515 -9.23 23.60 28.55
N SER A 516 -8.99 24.90 28.79
CA SER A 516 -9.17 25.51 30.10
C SER A 516 -10.62 25.54 30.56
N VAL A 517 -10.83 25.45 31.86
CA VAL A 517 -12.12 25.53 32.54
C VAL A 517 -12.17 26.82 33.36
N THR A 518 -13.12 27.70 33.08
CA THR A 518 -13.42 28.85 33.96
C THR A 518 -14.45 28.43 35.00
N VAL A 519 -14.10 28.56 36.29
CA VAL A 519 -14.98 28.16 37.39
C VAL A 519 -16.23 29.05 37.43
N ASN A 520 -17.40 28.43 37.26
CA ASN A 520 -18.70 29.11 37.24
C ASN A 520 -19.57 28.71 38.43
N CYS A 521 -19.33 29.33 39.59
CA CYS A 521 -20.08 29.13 40.82
C CYS A 521 -20.57 30.46 41.41
N PRO A 522 -21.59 31.07 40.80
CA PRO A 522 -22.17 32.30 41.32
C PRO A 522 -22.90 32.03 42.65
N VAL A 523 -22.64 32.87 43.64
CA VAL A 523 -23.35 32.91 44.91
C VAL A 523 -24.04 34.26 45.04
N TYR A 524 -25.36 34.20 45.21
CA TYR A 524 -26.24 35.35 45.34
C TYR A 524 -26.77 35.39 46.78
N SER A 525 -26.25 36.28 47.61
CA SER A 525 -26.64 36.38 49.02
C SER A 525 -26.51 37.81 49.52
N MET A 526 -27.52 38.30 50.23
CA MET A 526 -27.57 39.66 50.76
C MET A 526 -28.10 39.62 52.19
N THR A 527 -27.60 40.50 53.03
CA THR A 527 -28.16 40.77 54.36
C THR A 527 -28.37 42.28 54.51
N ALA A 528 -29.34 42.68 55.32
CA ALA A 528 -29.58 44.09 55.61
C ALA A 528 -29.81 44.29 57.11
N SER A 529 -29.29 45.37 57.65
CA SER A 529 -29.51 45.79 59.03
C SER A 529 -29.94 47.25 59.09
N LEU A 530 -30.97 47.54 59.87
CA LEU A 530 -31.44 48.89 60.13
C LEU A 530 -30.85 49.37 61.46
N ASN A 531 -30.18 50.52 61.46
CA ASN A 531 -29.61 51.11 62.66
C ASN A 531 -30.62 51.97 63.40
N SER A 532 -30.38 52.18 64.70
CA SER A 532 -31.18 53.08 65.54
C SER A 532 -31.20 54.50 64.96
N PRO A 533 -32.36 55.17 64.94
CA PRO A 533 -32.47 56.50 64.37
C PRO A 533 -31.74 57.55 65.22
N SER A 534 -31.17 58.56 64.57
CA SER A 534 -30.61 59.75 65.22
C SER A 534 -31.55 60.96 65.07
N CYS A 535 -31.52 61.85 66.07
CA CYS A 535 -32.28 63.10 66.07
C CYS A 535 -31.31 64.28 65.91
N THR A 536 -31.65 65.23 65.04
CA THR A 536 -30.97 66.53 64.98
C THR A 536 -31.83 67.58 65.65
N THR A 537 -31.25 68.37 66.57
CA THR A 537 -31.96 69.42 67.30
C THR A 537 -32.64 70.39 66.32
N ASN A 538 -33.91 70.72 66.58
CA ASN A 538 -34.77 71.58 65.75
C ASN A 538 -35.14 71.03 64.36
N GLN A 539 -34.95 69.73 64.09
CA GLN A 539 -35.47 69.10 62.87
C GLN A 539 -36.76 68.31 63.13
N PRO A 540 -37.80 68.46 62.30
CA PRO A 540 -39.07 67.73 62.43
C PRO A 540 -39.00 66.29 61.88
N TYR A 541 -37.82 65.65 61.89
CA TYR A 541 -37.60 64.29 61.40
C TYR A 541 -36.51 63.54 62.18
N LYS A 542 -36.55 62.21 62.12
CA LYS A 542 -35.48 61.29 62.55
C LYS A 542 -34.71 60.77 61.35
N THR A 543 -33.39 60.64 61.47
CA THR A 543 -32.53 60.06 60.43
C THR A 543 -32.31 58.58 60.71
N TYR A 544 -32.65 57.73 59.76
CA TYR A 544 -32.40 56.29 59.79
C TYR A 544 -31.27 55.93 58.83
N THR A 545 -30.46 54.93 59.18
CA THR A 545 -29.49 54.35 58.26
C THR A 545 -29.70 52.84 58.15
N MET A 546 -29.62 52.33 56.93
CA MET A 546 -29.70 50.90 56.63
C MET A 546 -28.42 50.46 55.95
N THR A 547 -27.71 49.50 56.53
CA THR A 547 -26.54 48.89 55.90
C THR A 547 -26.98 47.62 55.20
N VAL A 548 -26.75 47.55 53.90
CA VAL A 548 -26.96 46.34 53.11
C VAL A 548 -25.61 45.76 52.75
N GLN A 549 -25.37 44.50 53.12
CA GLN A 549 -24.14 43.76 52.85
C GLN A 549 -24.44 42.68 51.81
N ASN A 550 -23.68 42.68 50.72
CA ASN A 550 -23.61 41.58 49.79
C ASN A 550 -22.65 40.53 50.34
N THR A 551 -23.19 39.39 50.75
CA THR A 551 -22.46 38.23 51.27
C THR A 551 -22.22 37.18 50.18
N GLY A 552 -22.70 37.42 48.95
CA GLY A 552 -22.40 36.63 47.77
C GLY A 552 -21.16 37.11 47.02
N ASN A 553 -20.78 36.37 45.98
CA ASN A 553 -19.66 36.71 45.10
C ASN A 553 -20.10 37.43 43.81
N GLN A 554 -21.41 37.59 43.60
CA GLN A 554 -21.96 38.32 42.46
C GLN A 554 -22.50 39.68 42.84
N THR A 555 -22.38 40.59 41.90
CA THR A 555 -22.92 41.94 42.00
C THR A 555 -24.45 41.92 41.97
N HIS A 556 -25.08 42.66 42.89
CA HIS A 556 -26.52 42.78 43.01
C HIS A 556 -26.99 44.23 42.85
N TYR A 557 -28.23 44.39 42.41
CA TYR A 557 -28.96 45.66 42.46
C TYR A 557 -29.89 45.67 43.66
N VAL A 558 -29.70 46.66 44.53
CA VAL A 558 -30.51 46.90 45.72
C VAL A 558 -31.45 48.07 45.49
N HIS A 559 -32.68 47.89 45.93
CA HIS A 559 -33.75 48.86 45.80
C HIS A 559 -34.45 49.02 47.14
N ILE A 560 -34.79 50.24 47.50
CA ILE A 560 -35.34 50.57 48.81
C ILE A 560 -36.65 51.30 48.61
N LYS A 561 -37.68 50.88 49.34
CA LYS A 561 -38.97 51.54 49.41
C LYS A 561 -39.29 51.91 50.84
N GLY A 562 -39.99 53.02 51.03
CA GLY A 562 -40.55 53.35 52.32
C GLY A 562 -41.62 54.43 52.26
N ASN A 563 -42.29 54.64 53.39
CA ASN A 563 -43.33 55.65 53.55
C ASN A 563 -42.72 57.03 53.86
N ILE A 564 -42.04 57.62 52.86
CA ILE A 564 -41.47 58.97 52.98
C ILE A 564 -42.56 60.03 52.82
N ASN A 565 -42.55 61.06 53.67
CA ASN A 565 -43.32 62.28 53.49
C ASN A 565 -42.43 63.51 53.48
N SER A 566 -42.81 64.53 52.71
CA SER A 566 -42.38 65.92 52.92
C SER A 566 -43.56 66.68 53.53
N GLY A 567 -43.37 67.31 54.70
CA GLY A 567 -44.36 68.23 55.26
C GLY A 567 -45.44 67.67 56.21
N GLY A 568 -45.24 66.50 56.83
CA GLY A 568 -46.01 66.10 58.03
C GLY A 568 -47.40 65.49 57.82
N GLN A 569 -47.75 65.00 56.63
CA GLN A 569 -48.91 64.09 56.44
C GLN A 569 -48.43 62.63 56.29
N SER A 570 -49.30 61.65 56.51
CA SER A 570 -49.01 60.22 56.27
C SER A 570 -49.15 59.92 54.78
N GLY A 571 -48.22 59.17 54.18
CA GLY A 571 -48.10 59.13 52.72
C GLY A 571 -47.55 57.82 52.17
N THR A 572 -47.84 57.67 50.88
CA THR A 572 -47.76 56.46 50.08
C THR A 572 -46.34 55.90 50.01
N VAL A 573 -46.20 54.57 50.08
CA VAL A 573 -44.91 53.90 49.90
C VAL A 573 -44.34 54.20 48.51
N SER A 574 -43.12 54.74 48.45
CA SER A 574 -42.41 55.06 47.21
C SER A 574 -40.94 54.61 47.27
N PHE A 575 -40.23 54.63 46.13
CA PHE A 575 -38.82 54.28 46.10
C PHE A 575 -37.96 55.38 46.72
N ILE A 576 -37.11 54.99 47.68
CA ILE A 576 -36.07 55.81 48.29
C ILE A 576 -34.78 55.74 47.45
N GLU A 577 -34.47 54.53 46.98
CA GLU A 577 -33.32 54.24 46.14
C GLU A 577 -33.74 53.21 45.10
N TYR A 578 -33.27 53.38 43.87
CA TYR A 578 -33.59 52.50 42.75
C TYR A 578 -32.31 52.03 42.06
N GLY A 579 -32.05 50.72 42.16
CA GLY A 579 -31.01 50.05 41.39
C GLY A 579 -29.59 50.40 41.82
N ARG A 580 -29.35 50.59 43.12
CA ARG A 580 -27.99 50.74 43.63
C ARG A 580 -27.22 49.43 43.44
N ASN A 581 -26.13 49.51 42.71
CA ASN A 581 -25.21 48.40 42.54
C ASN A 581 -24.38 48.19 43.81
N ILE A 582 -24.36 46.96 44.34
CA ILE A 582 -23.48 46.54 45.42
C ILE A 582 -22.70 45.33 44.93
N SER A 583 -21.39 45.52 44.72
CA SER A 583 -20.46 44.46 44.34
C SER A 583 -20.47 43.31 45.35
N GLY A 584 -20.10 42.10 44.90
CA GLY A 584 -19.89 40.96 45.79
C GLY A 584 -18.95 41.30 46.95
N ASN A 585 -19.19 40.71 48.12
CA ASN A 585 -18.43 40.95 49.36
C ASN A 585 -18.33 42.43 49.81
N SER A 586 -19.20 43.31 49.33
CA SER A 586 -19.20 44.74 49.67
C SER A 586 -20.50 45.13 50.39
N SER A 587 -20.47 46.23 51.14
CA SER A 587 -21.68 46.84 51.72
C SER A 587 -21.90 48.25 51.21
N TYR A 588 -23.14 48.69 51.33
CA TYR A 588 -23.52 50.09 51.17
C TYR A 588 -24.49 50.51 52.28
N THR A 589 -24.26 51.71 52.82
CA THR A 589 -25.13 52.31 53.83
C THR A 589 -26.01 53.37 53.21
N PHE A 590 -27.31 53.17 53.30
CA PHE A 590 -28.34 54.10 52.88
C PHE A 590 -28.77 54.98 54.04
N THR A 591 -29.07 56.24 53.77
CA THR A 591 -29.55 57.22 54.76
C THR A 591 -30.85 57.83 54.30
N PHE A 592 -31.85 57.89 55.17
CA PHE A 592 -33.16 58.48 54.87
C PHE A 592 -33.81 59.09 56.12
N ASN A 593 -34.63 60.12 55.91
CA ASN A 593 -35.26 60.89 56.98
C ASN A 593 -36.76 60.55 57.08
N MET A 594 -37.24 60.28 58.29
CA MET A 594 -38.64 59.99 58.61
C MET A 594 -39.22 61.13 59.46
N TRP A 595 -40.28 61.78 58.98
CA TRP A 595 -40.85 62.97 59.61
C TRP A 595 -41.74 62.64 60.81
N HIS A 596 -41.88 63.59 61.73
CA HIS A 596 -42.67 63.46 62.96
C HIS A 596 -44.12 63.07 62.63
N GLY A 597 -44.64 62.04 63.33
CA GLY A 597 -46.02 61.55 63.16
C GLY A 597 -46.16 60.36 62.20
N VAL A 598 -45.06 59.90 61.58
CA VAL A 598 -45.03 58.72 60.71
C VAL A 598 -44.41 57.53 61.45
N THR A 599 -45.09 56.38 61.46
CA THR A 599 -44.48 55.09 61.84
C THR A 599 -43.65 54.59 60.65
N PRO A 600 -42.32 54.45 60.77
CA PRO A 600 -41.47 54.07 59.63
C PRO A 600 -41.79 52.68 59.09
N GLU A 601 -41.91 52.56 57.77
CA GLU A 601 -41.95 51.30 57.04
C GLU A 601 -40.85 51.35 55.98
N ILE A 602 -39.82 50.49 56.11
CA ILE A 602 -38.70 50.40 55.18
C ILE A 602 -38.63 48.97 54.64
N LYS A 603 -38.70 48.85 53.32
CA LYS A 603 -38.55 47.59 52.60
C LYS A 603 -37.34 47.69 51.70
N TRP A 604 -36.60 46.60 51.59
CA TRP A 604 -35.49 46.48 50.66
C TRP A 604 -35.71 45.25 49.78
N ILE A 605 -35.22 45.31 48.55
CA ILE A 605 -35.32 44.26 47.55
C ILE A 605 -33.96 44.18 46.86
N HIS A 606 -33.46 42.98 46.59
CA HIS A 606 -32.29 42.79 45.76
C HIS A 606 -32.59 41.93 44.53
N SER A 607 -31.82 42.14 43.46
CA SER A 607 -32.04 41.52 42.15
C SER A 607 -30.73 41.40 41.38
N THR A 608 -30.64 40.45 40.45
CA THR A 608 -29.49 40.29 39.55
C THR A 608 -29.60 41.16 38.29
N ASN A 609 -30.75 41.82 38.07
CA ASN A 609 -31.00 42.72 36.95
C ASN A 609 -31.65 44.02 37.45
N TYR A 610 -31.20 45.15 36.90
CA TYR A 610 -31.68 46.51 37.23
C TYR A 610 -33.19 46.71 37.04
N SER A 611 -33.82 45.98 36.12
CA SER A 611 -35.18 46.25 35.62
C SER A 611 -36.24 45.22 36.00
N SER A 612 -35.86 44.13 36.70
CA SER A 612 -36.77 43.05 37.08
C SER A 612 -36.58 42.61 38.53
N TYR A 613 -37.66 42.56 39.30
CA TYR A 613 -37.67 42.24 40.72
C TYR A 613 -38.18 40.82 40.98
N SER A 614 -37.28 39.85 41.06
CA SER A 614 -37.58 38.60 41.75
C SER A 614 -37.30 38.82 43.24
N LEU A 615 -38.34 38.85 44.08
CA LEU A 615 -38.24 39.04 45.53
C LEU A 615 -37.47 37.88 46.16
N PHE A 616 -36.32 38.16 46.78
CA PHE A 616 -35.52 37.16 47.49
C PHE A 616 -35.59 37.27 49.02
N ASP A 617 -36.00 38.41 49.59
CA ASP A 617 -36.35 38.52 51.02
C ASP A 617 -37.20 39.79 51.30
N ASN A 618 -37.99 39.80 52.38
CA ASN A 618 -38.78 40.96 52.83
C ASN A 618 -38.26 41.47 54.18
N GLY A 619 -38.04 42.78 54.27
CA GLY A 619 -37.38 43.45 55.38
C GLY A 619 -38.09 43.44 56.75
N VAL A 620 -37.28 43.78 57.75
CA VAL A 620 -37.53 43.88 59.19
C VAL A 620 -38.36 45.13 59.52
N ASN A 621 -39.42 44.98 60.33
CA ASN A 621 -40.15 46.11 60.91
C ASN A 621 -39.33 46.73 62.06
N GLY A 622 -38.89 47.97 61.90
CA GLY A 622 -38.39 48.77 63.02
C GLY A 622 -39.57 49.36 63.79
N SER A 623 -39.76 48.97 65.05
CA SER A 623 -40.71 49.60 65.98
C SER A 623 -40.19 50.93 66.50
#